data_AF-A0A966XST3-F1
#
_entry.id   AF-A0A966XST3-F1
#
_cell.length_a   1.000
_cell.length_b   1.000
_cell.length_c   1.000
_cell.angle_alpha   90.00
_cell.angle_beta   90.00
_cell.angle_gamma   90.00
#
_symmetry.space_group_name_H-M   'P 1'
#
loop_
_entity.id
_entity.type
_entity.pdbx_description
1 polymer ?
#
loop_
_entity_poly.entity_id
_entity_poly.type
_entity_poly.pdbx_seq_one_letter_code
_entity_poly.pdbx_strand_id
1 'polypeptide(L)' 'MDFSFTNEQLALRDAVGRFLMAEMAPEMLRELWESELGRSPALFRSVAQQGLSGLSVPEAHGGMGMGDVDWALMNQ' A
#
# COMPACT_ATOMS: atom_id res chain seq x y z
N MET A 1 -6.27 11.93 26.66
CA MET A 1 -6.58 11.66 25.25
C MET A 1 -5.29 11.18 24.63
N ASP A 2 -5.28 9.98 24.08
CA ASP A 2 -4.10 9.40 23.43
C ASP A 2 -4.24 9.61 21.92
N PHE A 3 -3.20 10.19 21.31
CA PHE A 3 -3.14 10.49 19.88
C PHE A 3 -2.10 9.63 19.15
N SER A 4 -1.52 8.65 19.85
CA SER A 4 -0.63 7.69 19.23
C SER A 4 -1.39 6.73 18.32
N PHE A 5 -0.71 6.24 17.28
CA PHE A 5 -1.24 5.18 16.44
C PHE A 5 -1.35 3.87 17.23
N THR A 6 -2.35 3.07 16.89
CA THR A 6 -2.50 1.74 17.47
C THR A 6 -1.39 0.80 17.00
N ASN A 7 -1.14 -0.27 17.75
CA ASN A 7 -0.19 -1.30 17.33
C ASN A 7 -0.57 -1.95 15.99
N GLU A 8 -1.87 -2.07 15.72
CA GLU A 8 -2.39 -2.64 14.47
C GLU A 8 -2.10 -1.72 13.28
N GLN A 9 -2.32 -0.42 13.44
CA GLN A 9 -1.96 0.62 12.49
C GLN A 9 -0.46 0.61 12.14
N LEU A 10 0.39 0.53 13.17
CA LEU A 10 1.85 0.47 12.99
C LEU A 10 2.28 -0.84 12.31
N ALA A 11 1.69 -1.97 12.69
CA ALA A 11 1.98 -3.27 12.09
C ALA A 11 1.61 -3.31 10.61
N LEU A 12 0.46 -2.73 10.25
CA LEU A 12 0.04 -2.60 8.86
C LEU A 12 1.02 -1.74 8.06
N ARG A 13 1.34 -0.54 8.53
CA ARG A 13 2.32 0.35 7.89
C ARG A 13 3.62 -0.39 7.62
N ASP A 14 4.15 -1.09 8.61
CA ASP A 14 5.42 -1.81 8.49
C ASP A 14 5.34 -2.97 7.49
N ALA A 15 4.21 -3.68 7.45
CA ALA A 15 3.99 -4.75 6.48
C ALA A 15 3.94 -4.21 5.04
N VAL A 16 3.19 -3.12 4.82
CA VAL A 16 3.10 -2.45 3.52
C VAL A 16 4.46 -1.91 3.09
N GLY A 17 5.18 -1.22 3.97
CA GLY A 17 6.50 -0.69 3.68
C GLY A 17 7.49 -1.77 3.27
N ARG A 18 7.54 -2.90 4.00
CA ARG A 18 8.40 -4.04 3.65
C ARG A 18 8.03 -4.65 2.30
N PHE A 19 6.74 -4.79 2.02
CA PHE A 19 6.26 -5.31 0.74
C PHE A 19 6.70 -4.41 -0.42
N LEU A 20 6.47 -3.10 -0.32
CA LEU A 20 6.86 -2.16 -1.36
C LEU A 20 8.39 -2.14 -1.55
N MET A 21 9.17 -2.18 -0.47
CA MET A 21 10.63 -2.25 -0.56
C MET A 21 11.12 -3.53 -1.26
N ALA A 22 10.43 -4.66 -1.08
CA ALA A 22 10.79 -5.93 -1.71
C ALA A 22 10.40 -5.95 -3.19
N GLU A 23 9.22 -5.42 -3.54
CA GLU A 23 8.67 -5.53 -4.89
C GLU A 23 9.10 -4.37 -5.81
N MET A 24 9.42 -3.19 -5.25
CA MET A 24 9.70 -1.96 -6.00
C MET A 24 11.18 -1.56 -5.97
N ALA A 25 12.03 -2.44 -6.52
CA ALA A 25 13.45 -2.14 -6.67
C ALA A 25 13.66 -0.83 -7.46
N PRO A 26 14.58 0.06 -7.03
CA PRO A 26 14.82 1.35 -7.69
C PRO A 26 15.10 1.25 -9.19
N GLU A 27 15.79 0.20 -9.62
CA GLU A 27 16.13 -0.07 -11.02
C GLU A 27 14.87 -0.29 -11.85
N MET A 28 13.96 -1.13 -11.36
CA MET A 28 12.68 -1.39 -12.00
C MET A 28 11.82 -0.13 -12.09
N LEU A 29 11.83 0.70 -11.04
CA LEU A 29 11.10 1.98 -11.06
C LEU A 29 11.64 2.95 -12.12
N ARG A 30 12.96 3.03 -12.29
CA ARG A 30 13.58 3.84 -13.36
C ARG A 30 13.18 3.34 -14.74
N GLU A 31 13.23 2.03 -14.95
CA GLU A 31 12.81 1.42 -16.22
C GLU A 31 11.33 1.69 -16.54
N LEU A 32 10.46 1.61 -15.53
CA LEU A 32 9.05 1.94 -15.70
C LEU A 32 8.83 3.40 -16.05
N TRP A 33 9.61 4.31 -15.47
CA TRP A 33 9.50 5.75 -15.73
C TRP A 33 9.77 6.11 -17.20
N GLU A 34 10.70 5.40 -17.82
CA GLU A 34 11.07 5.57 -19.23
C GLU A 34 10.16 4.77 -20.18
N SER A 35 9.30 3.90 -19.65
CA SER A 35 8.36 3.11 -20.45
C SER A 35 7.16 3.94 -20.92
N GLU A 36 6.62 3.64 -22.10
CA GLU A 36 5.43 4.32 -22.67
C GLU A 36 4.22 4.27 -21.71
N LEU A 37 4.07 3.18 -20.97
CA LEU A 37 2.95 2.98 -20.04
C LEU A 37 3.17 3.63 -18.67
N GLY A 38 4.42 3.91 -18.28
CA GLY A 38 4.75 4.46 -16.96
C GLY A 38 4.42 3.56 -15.77
N ARG A 39 3.96 2.32 -16.00
CA ARG A 39 3.43 1.42 -14.95
C ARG A 39 3.57 -0.04 -15.32
N SER A 40 3.74 -0.89 -14.30
CA SER A 40 3.77 -2.35 -14.46
C SER A 40 2.42 -2.97 -14.09
N PRO A 41 1.72 -3.63 -15.04
CA PRO A 41 0.53 -4.42 -14.72
C PRO A 41 0.81 -5.55 -13.73
N ALA A 42 2.03 -6.10 -13.73
CA ALA A 42 2.44 -7.14 -12.78
C ALA A 42 2.59 -6.58 -11.36
N LEU A 43 3.25 -5.43 -11.22
CA LEU A 43 3.37 -4.75 -9.94
C LEU A 43 2.01 -4.36 -9.39
N PHE A 44 1.12 -3.83 -10.24
CA PHE A 44 -0.24 -3.47 -9.82
C PHE A 44 -1.02 -4.69 -9.30
N ARG A 45 -0.88 -5.86 -9.95
CA ARG A 45 -1.47 -7.11 -9.46
C ARG A 45 -0.88 -7.54 -8.11
N SER A 46 0.43 -7.40 -7.92
CA SER A 46 1.10 -7.71 -6.65
C SER A 46 0.54 -6.83 -5.52
N VAL A 47 0.44 -5.51 -5.76
CA VAL A 47 -0.15 -4.54 -4.83
C VAL A 47 -1.62 -4.88 -4.50
N ALA A 48 -2.41 -5.24 -5.51
CA ALA A 48 -3.81 -5.62 -5.31
C ALA A 48 -3.96 -6.92 -4.51
N GLN A 49 -3.04 -7.90 -4.66
CA GLN A 49 -3.05 -9.14 -3.89
C GLN A 49 -2.74 -8.92 -2.40
N GLN A 50 -2.01 -7.86 -2.06
CA GLN A 50 -1.86 -7.43 -0.66
C GLN A 50 -3.12 -6.73 -0.11
N GLY A 51 -4.15 -6.54 -0.94
CA GLY A 51 -5.40 -5.87 -0.57
C GLY A 51 -5.30 -4.35 -0.49
N LEU A 52 -4.17 -3.77 -0.91
CA LEU A 52 -3.93 -2.32 -0.85
C LEU A 52 -4.87 -1.50 -1.74
N SER A 53 -5.45 -2.12 -2.77
CA SER A 53 -6.49 -1.52 -3.60
C SER A 53 -7.85 -1.39 -2.88
N GLY A 54 -8.02 -2.06 -1.73
CA GLY A 54 -9.27 -2.13 -0.98
C GLY A 54 -9.21 -1.50 0.41
N LEU A 55 -8.17 -0.73 0.73
CA LEU A 55 -7.94 -0.15 2.07
C LEU A 55 -9.20 0.52 2.66
N SER A 56 -9.80 1.48 1.95
CA SER A 56 -11.03 2.17 2.40
C SER A 56 -12.34 1.53 1.98
N VAL A 57 -12.28 0.39 1.28
CA VAL A 57 -13.50 -0.30 0.87
C VAL A 57 -14.08 -0.99 2.12
N PRO A 58 -15.39 -0.88 2.41
CA PRO A 58 -15.99 -1.60 3.52
C PRO A 58 -15.79 -3.11 3.40
N GLU A 59 -15.65 -3.80 4.54
CA GLU A 59 -15.50 -5.26 4.58
C GLU A 59 -16.65 -6.00 3.89
N ALA A 60 -17.87 -5.45 3.95
CA ALA A 60 -19.05 -5.97 3.24
C ALA A 60 -18.88 -6.05 1.71
N HIS A 61 -17.90 -5.34 1.15
CA HIS A 61 -17.54 -5.34 -0.26
C HIS A 61 -16.15 -5.97 -0.51
N GLY A 62 -15.58 -6.66 0.47
CA GLY A 62 -14.28 -7.31 0.38
C GLY A 62 -13.09 -6.38 0.57
N GLY A 63 -13.27 -5.22 1.20
CA GLY A 63 -12.18 -4.31 1.58
C GLY A 63 -11.74 -4.45 3.04
N MET A 64 -10.91 -3.51 3.49
CA MET A 64 -10.33 -3.50 4.84
C MET A 64 -11.02 -2.53 5.82
N GLY A 65 -11.99 -1.75 5.36
CA GLY A 65 -12.76 -0.85 6.21
C GLY A 65 -11.96 0.28 6.88
N MET A 66 -10.78 0.61 6.36
CA MET A 66 -9.87 1.56 6.99
C MET A 66 -10.29 3.02 6.75
N GLY A 67 -10.01 3.87 7.74
CA GLY A 67 -10.37 5.29 7.75
C GLY A 67 -9.22 6.23 7.38
N ASP A 68 -9.50 7.54 7.42
CA ASP A 68 -8.54 8.58 7.02
C ASP A 68 -7.26 8.59 7.87
N VAL A 69 -7.35 8.23 9.15
CA VAL A 69 -6.18 8.15 10.05
C VAL A 69 -5.23 7.02 9.62
N ASP A 70 -5.78 5.91 9.13
CA ASP A 70 -4.99 4.79 8.63
C ASP A 70 -4.28 5.15 7.32
N TRP A 71 -4.94 5.93 6.46
CA TRP A 71 -4.33 6.48 5.24
C TRP A 71 -3.15 7.39 5.51
N ALA A 72 -3.18 8.17 6.59
CA ALA A 72 -2.07 9.04 6.96
C ALA A 72 -0.76 8.26 7.13
N LEU A 73 -0.83 6.98 7.54
CA LEU A 73 0.35 6.13 7.71
C LEU A 73 0.95 5.66 6.38
N MET A 74 0.20 5.68 5.29
CA MET A 74 0.66 5.22 3.97
C MET A 74 1.44 6.29 3.21
N ASN A 75 1.36 7.56 3.65
CA ASN A 75 2.07 8.70 3.04
C ASN A 75 3.39 9.05 3.75
N GLN A 76 3.81 8.26 4.73
CA GLN A 76 4.95 8.55 5.61
C GLN A 76 6.22 7.82 5.18
#